data_AF-A0A920HGC1-F1
#
_entry.id   AF-A0A920HGC1-F1
#
_cell.length_a   1.000
_cell.length_b   1.000
_cell.length_c   1.000
_cell.angle_alpha   90.00
_cell.angle_beta   90.00
_cell.angle_gamma   90.00
#
_symmetry.space_group_name_H-M   'P 1'
#
loop_
_entity.id
_entity.type
_entity.pdbx_description
1 polymer ?
#
loop_
_entity_poly.entity_id
_entity_poly.type
_entity_poly.pdbx_seq_one_letter_code
_entity_poly.pdbx_strand_id
1 'polypeptide(L)' 'MKNGFSKLTKEEKINWLVDKVFINNIEAKKLLEQYHLSNSDLQKIHDDFSENTLSNFLLPLGVAPNF' A
#
# COMPACT_ATOMS: atom_id res chain seq x y z
N MET A 1 -4.68 20.04 2.31
CA MET A 1 -5.15 18.64 2.21
C MET A 1 -6.26 18.58 1.16
N LYS A 2 -6.28 17.57 0.28
CA LYS A 2 -7.41 17.38 -0.63
C LYS A 2 -8.61 16.92 0.20
N ASN A 3 -9.64 17.75 0.32
CA ASN A 3 -10.91 17.34 0.92
C ASN A 3 -11.42 16.09 0.17
N GLY A 4 -11.63 14.99 0.89
CA GLY A 4 -12.09 13.72 0.32
C GLY A 4 -10.99 12.72 -0.10
N PHE A 5 -9.71 12.96 0.22
CA PHE A 5 -8.67 11.93 -0.02
C PHE A 5 -9.01 10.58 0.65
N SER A 6 -9.53 10.60 1.87
CA SER A 6 -9.94 9.39 2.59
C SER A 6 -11.04 8.58 1.91
N LYS A 7 -11.88 9.23 1.09
CA LYS A 7 -12.99 8.60 0.34
C LYS A 7 -12.56 7.91 -0.95
N LEU A 8 -11.34 8.17 -1.40
CA LEU A 8 -10.80 7.53 -2.61
C LEU A 8 -10.53 6.05 -2.36
N THR A 9 -10.67 5.24 -3.40
CA THR A 9 -10.19 3.86 -3.39
C THR A 9 -8.67 3.83 -3.24
N LYS A 10 -8.11 2.69 -2.87
CA LYS A 10 -6.65 2.52 -2.73
C LYS A 10 -5.91 2.87 -4.03
N GLU A 11 -6.43 2.41 -5.17
CA GLU A 11 -5.87 2.72 -6.49
C GLU A 11 -5.96 4.22 -6.81
N GLU A 12 -7.09 4.87 -6.52
CA GLU A 12 -7.25 6.31 -6.72
C GLU A 12 -6.30 7.14 -5.83
N LYS A 13 -6.04 6.69 -4.59
CA LYS A 13 -5.05 7.31 -3.71
C LYS A 13 -3.64 7.20 -4.29
N ILE A 14 -3.27 6.03 -4.80
CA ILE A 14 -1.97 5.78 -5.46
C ILE A 14 -1.85 6.66 -6.71
N ASN A 15 -2.83 6.63 -7.62
CA ASN A 15 -2.82 7.43 -8.84
C ASN A 15 -2.75 8.93 -8.53
N TRP A 16 -3.46 9.41 -7.50
CA TRP A 16 -3.38 10.80 -7.05
C TRP A 16 -1.98 11.17 -6.54
N LEU A 17 -1.32 10.30 -5.77
CA LEU A 17 0.05 10.52 -5.30
C LEU A 17 1.04 10.52 -6.45
N VAL A 18 0.90 9.59 -7.40
CA VAL A 18 1.78 9.48 -8.56
C VAL A 18 1.70 10.74 -9.42
N ASP A 19 0.50 11.24 -9.69
CA ASP A 19 0.30 12.46 -10.48
C ASP A 19 0.76 13.73 -9.73
N LYS A 20 0.38 13.89 -8.46
CA LYS A 20 0.58 15.16 -7.72
C LYS A 20 1.90 15.28 -6.97
N VAL A 21 2.47 14.16 -6.51
CA VAL A 21 3.67 14.16 -5.67
C VAL A 21 4.86 13.61 -6.44
N PHE A 22 4.67 12.51 -7.16
CA PHE A 22 5.77 11.85 -7.87
C PHE A 22 5.90 12.26 -9.34
N ILE A 23 5.16 13.28 -9.81
CA ILE A 23 5.29 13.86 -11.17
C ILE A 23 5.18 12.77 -12.25
N ASN A 24 4.16 11.92 -12.13
CA ASN A 24 3.90 10.80 -13.05
C ASN A 24 5.05 9.78 -13.15
N ASN A 25 5.84 9.61 -12.09
CA ASN A 25 6.89 8.59 -12.03
C ASN A 25 6.27 7.19 -11.93
N ILE A 26 6.45 6.40 -13.00
CA ILE A 26 5.96 5.03 -13.13
C ILE A 26 6.60 4.10 -12.09
N GLU A 27 7.88 4.30 -11.75
CA GLU A 27 8.57 3.47 -10.76
C GLU A 27 8.04 3.72 -9.34
N ALA A 28 7.61 4.95 -9.03
CA ALA A 28 6.94 5.23 -7.76
C ALA A 28 5.60 4.48 -7.65
N LYS A 29 4.83 4.40 -8.74
CA LYS A 29 3.59 3.60 -8.79
C LYS A 29 3.89 2.11 -8.56
N LYS A 30 4.85 1.56 -9.32
CA LYS A 30 5.26 0.16 -9.17
C LYS A 30 5.70 -0.17 -7.75
N LEU A 31 6.50 0.71 -7.13
CA LEU A 31 6.95 0.51 -5.74
C LEU A 31 5.78 0.46 -4.75
N LEU A 32 4.79 1.36 -4.90
CA LEU A 32 3.60 1.38 -4.04
C LEU A 32 2.76 0.11 -4.19
N GLU A 33 2.75 -0.50 -5.37
CA GLU A 33 1.99 -1.72 -5.68
C GLU A 33 2.78 -3.01 -5.44
N GLN A 34 4.11 -2.92 -5.34
CA GLN A 34 5.03 -4.05 -5.29
C GLN A 34 4.71 -5.08 -4.21
N TYR A 35 4.24 -4.63 -3.04
CA TYR A 35 3.95 -5.48 -1.89
C TYR A 35 2.46 -5.77 -1.71
N HIS A 36 1.62 -5.45 -2.68
CA HIS A 36 0.24 -5.90 -2.65
C HIS A 36 0.20 -7.42 -2.81
N LEU A 37 -0.47 -8.08 -1.88
CA LEU A 37 -0.59 -9.52 -1.89
C LEU A 37 -1.58 -9.94 -2.97
N SER A 38 -1.25 -10.98 -3.74
CA SER A 38 -2.14 -11.51 -4.78
C SER A 38 -3.39 -12.18 -4.21
N ASN A 39 -3.36 -12.62 -2.95
CA ASN A 39 -4.52 -13.14 -2.25
C ASN A 39 -5.38 -11.97 -1.74
N SER A 40 -6.56 -11.78 -2.33
CA SER A 40 -7.47 -10.67 -2.03
C SER A 40 -8.02 -10.70 -0.61
N ASP A 41 -8.34 -11.89 -0.08
CA ASP A 41 -8.90 -12.03 1.27
C ASP A 41 -7.85 -11.66 2.32
N LEU A 42 -6.61 -12.10 2.10
CA LEU A 42 -5.49 -11.73 2.96
C LEU A 42 -5.14 -10.23 2.83
N GLN A 43 -5.08 -9.70 1.61
CA GLN A 43 -4.83 -8.27 1.41
C GLN A 43 -5.88 -7.40 2.12
N LYS A 44 -7.15 -7.83 2.11
CA LYS A 44 -8.23 -7.14 2.80
C LYS A 44 -7.99 -7.04 4.31
N ILE A 45 -7.52 -8.12 4.95
CA ILE A 45 -7.19 -8.09 6.39
C ILE A 45 -6.12 -7.03 6.67
N HIS A 46 -5.10 -6.92 5.82
CA HIS A 46 -4.06 -5.90 5.97
C HIS A 46 -4.59 -4.49 5.71
N ASP A 47 -5.47 -4.31 4.72
CA ASP A 47 -6.09 -3.02 4.42
C ASP A 47 -7.01 -2.56 5.56
N ASP A 48 -7.70 -3.49 6.23
CA ASP A 48 -8.60 -3.21 7.36
C ASP A 48 -7.84 -2.99 8.69
N PHE A 49 -6.53 -3.28 8.74
CA PHE A 49 -5.72 -3.10 9.96
C PHE A 49 -5.47 -1.62 10.30
N SER A 50 -5.45 -0.73 9.30
CA SER A 50 -5.19 0.70 9.50
C SER A 50 -5.84 1.54 8.40
N GLU A 51 -6.22 2.77 8.74
CA GLU A 51 -6.79 3.71 7.77
C GLU A 51 -5.74 4.26 6.79
N ASN A 52 -6.17 4.54 5.56
CA ASN A 52 -5.34 5.16 4.52
C ASN A 52 -4.05 4.38 4.16
N THR A 53 -4.08 3.05 4.31
CA THR A 53 -3.06 2.13 3.82
C THR A 53 -2.95 2.15 2.29
N LEU A 54 -1.72 2.26 1.79
CA LEU A 54 -1.41 2.32 0.35
C LEU A 54 -0.60 1.11 -0.12
N SER A 55 0.23 0.56 0.75
CA SER A 55 1.06 -0.60 0.49
C SER A 55 1.34 -1.35 1.79
N ASN A 56 1.84 -2.56 1.67
CA ASN A 56 2.31 -3.34 2.80
C ASN A 56 3.81 -3.09 3.02
N PHE A 57 4.25 -3.19 4.27
CA PHE A 57 5.66 -3.22 4.61
C PHE A 57 6.00 -4.60 5.19
N LEU A 58 6.77 -5.40 4.45
CA LEU A 58 7.11 -6.76 4.85
C LEU A 58 8.40 -6.75 5.68
N LEU A 59 8.35 -7.31 6.88
CA LEU A 59 9.51 -7.53 7.73
C LEU A 59 9.89 -9.01 7.69
N PRO A 60 11.19 -9.35 7.52
CA PRO A 60 11.64 -10.72 7.64
C PRO A 60 11.29 -11.29 9.02
N LEU A 61 10.57 -12.41 9.03
CA LEU A 61 10.23 -13.13 10.24
C LEU A 61 11.15 -14.36 10.34
N GLY A 62 12.09 -14.31 11.28
CA GLY A 62 13.02 -15.40 11.57
C GLY A 62 12.55 -16.28 12.72
N VAL A 63 13.09 -17.50 12.78
CA VAL A 63 12.91 -18.43 13.91
C VAL A 63 14.27 -18.67 14.56
N ALA A 64 14.33 -18.56 15.88
CA ALA A 64 15.49 -18.96 16.67
C ALA A 64 15.35 -20.45 17.06
N PRO A 65 16.21 -21.36 16.57
CA PRO A 65 16.12 -22.77 16.94
C PRO A 65 16.61 -22.99 18.38
N ASN A 66 16.04 -23.99 19.07
CA ASN A 66 16.45 -24.48 20.39
C ASN A 66 16.34 -23.46 21.55
N PHE A 67 15.32 -22.60 21.51
CA PHE A 67 14.95 -21.72 22.62
C PHE A 67 13.91 -22.36 23.55
#